data_AF-A0A7X4KKC9-F1
#
_entry.id   AF-A0A7X4KKC9-F1
#
_cell.length_a   1.000
_cell.length_b   1.000
_cell.length_c   1.000
_cell.angle_alpha   90.00
_cell.angle_beta   90.00
_cell.angle_gamma   90.00
#
_symmetry.space_group_name_H-M   'P 1'
#
loop_
_entity.id
_entity.type
_entity.pdbx_description
1 polymer ?
#
loop_
_entity_poly.entity_id
_entity_poly.type
_entity_poly.pdbx_seq_one_letter_code
_entity_poly.pdbx_strand_id
1 'polypeptide(L)'
;MKQLLATLVFLLMSASAAAQSPAADEAFRAQVNTFMDQWHKDAAQADPIYFDKMAVKGIYIGTDKTEIWTRDEFKVWAKPYFDRKKAWAFTAAKRNIYFSPDKSYAWFDEQLNTQMGICQASGVLHRTASGFEIEHYQLSLAVPNPLMDQFTKIIKDFEAKPAAAQ
;
A
#
# COMPACT_ATOMS: atom_id res chain seq x y z
N MET A 1 -39.62 -36.25 -2.85
CA MET A 1 -38.39 -35.93 -2.08
C MET A 1 -37.17 -35.68 -2.95
N LYS A 2 -36.77 -36.58 -3.86
CA LYS A 2 -35.59 -36.37 -4.74
C LYS A 2 -35.68 -35.11 -5.64
N GLN A 3 -36.87 -34.80 -6.17
CA GLN A 3 -37.06 -33.58 -6.97
C GLN A 3 -37.03 -32.31 -6.11
N LEU A 4 -37.64 -32.32 -4.92
CA LEU A 4 -37.54 -31.21 -3.96
C LEU A 4 -36.09 -30.96 -3.49
N LEU A 5 -35.28 -32.01 -3.31
CA LEU A 5 -33.86 -31.85 -2.99
C LEU A 5 -33.08 -31.25 -4.17
N ALA A 6 -33.37 -31.66 -5.40
CA ALA A 6 -32.71 -31.12 -6.60
C ALA A 6 -33.04 -29.64 -6.83
N THR A 7 -34.29 -29.22 -6.61
CA THR A 7 -34.68 -27.80 -6.72
C THR A 7 -34.03 -26.94 -5.63
N LEU A 8 -33.90 -27.47 -4.40
CA LEU A 8 -33.25 -26.76 -3.30
C LEU A 8 -31.75 -26.55 -3.53
N VAL A 9 -31.05 -27.55 -4.10
CA VAL A 9 -29.64 -27.44 -4.49
C VAL A 9 -29.45 -26.44 -5.63
N PHE A 10 -30.35 -26.40 -6.61
CA PHE A 10 -30.29 -25.44 -7.72
C PHE A 10 -30.55 -23.99 -7.27
N LEU A 11 -31.42 -23.80 -6.28
CA LEU A 11 -31.71 -22.49 -5.67
C LEU A 11 -30.53 -21.99 -4.81
N LEU A 12 -29.83 -22.89 -4.12
CA LEU A 12 -28.63 -22.57 -3.32
C LEU A 12 -27.42 -22.21 -4.19
N MET A 13 -27.28 -22.82 -5.38
CA MET A 13 -26.19 -22.47 -6.31
C MET A 13 -26.41 -21.13 -7.03
N SER A 14 -27.66 -20.74 -7.28
CA SER A 14 -27.97 -19.45 -7.94
C SER A 14 -27.85 -18.25 -7.00
N ALA A 15 -27.97 -18.44 -5.69
CA ALA A 15 -27.72 -17.39 -4.68
C ALA A 15 -26.22 -17.01 -4.56
N SER A 16 -25.30 -17.89 -4.95
CA SER A 16 -23.85 -17.66 -4.82
C SER A 16 -23.28 -16.75 -5.91
N ALA A 17 -23.97 -16.60 -7.06
CA ALA A 17 -23.56 -15.71 -8.14
C ALA A 17 -23.97 -14.24 -7.91
N ALA A 18 -24.88 -13.98 -6.97
CA ALA A 18 -25.38 -12.63 -6.65
C ALA A 18 -24.50 -11.85 -5.66
N ALA A 19 -23.41 -12.45 -5.15
CA ALA A 19 -22.55 -11.84 -4.13
C ALA A 19 -21.53 -10.81 -4.67
N GLN A 20 -21.36 -10.70 -6.00
CA GLN A 20 -20.52 -9.69 -6.64
C GLN A 20 -21.37 -8.73 -7.47
N SER A 21 -21.97 -7.75 -6.82
CA SER A 21 -22.59 -6.63 -7.52
C SER A 21 -21.58 -5.50 -7.73
N PRO A 22 -21.60 -4.80 -8.89
CA PRO A 22 -20.71 -3.66 -9.16
C PRO A 22 -20.74 -2.58 -8.07
N ALA A 23 -21.90 -2.37 -7.44
CA ALA A 23 -22.06 -1.42 -6.34
C ALA A 23 -21.30 -1.85 -5.07
N ALA A 24 -21.28 -3.15 -4.74
CA ALA A 24 -20.52 -3.67 -3.60
C ALA A 24 -19.00 -3.54 -3.82
N ASP A 25 -18.56 -3.68 -5.07
CA ASP A 25 -17.18 -3.51 -5.46
C ASP A 25 -16.74 -2.04 -5.42
N GLU A 26 -17.59 -1.11 -5.86
CA GLU A 26 -17.35 0.33 -5.73
C GLU A 26 -17.29 0.77 -4.26
N ALA A 27 -18.22 0.29 -3.43
CA ALA A 27 -18.20 0.57 -2.00
C ALA A 27 -16.91 0.05 -1.34
N PHE A 28 -16.44 -1.13 -1.73
CA PHE A 28 -15.18 -1.67 -1.22
C PHE A 28 -13.97 -0.83 -1.66
N ARG A 29 -13.93 -0.37 -2.91
CA ARG A 29 -12.89 0.55 -3.40
C ARG A 29 -12.88 1.87 -2.62
N ALA A 30 -14.06 2.41 -2.28
CA ALA A 30 -14.18 3.62 -1.48
C ALA A 30 -13.62 3.43 -0.06
N GLN A 31 -13.83 2.26 0.55
CA GLN A 31 -13.24 1.94 1.86
C GLN A 31 -11.71 1.86 1.80
N VAL A 32 -11.16 1.20 0.77
CA VAL A 32 -9.70 1.12 0.56
C VAL A 32 -9.10 2.51 0.31
N ASN A 33 -9.72 3.33 -0.53
CA ASN A 33 -9.28 4.72 -0.74
C ASN A 33 -9.27 5.52 0.57
N THR A 34 -10.35 5.46 1.33
CA THR A 34 -10.47 6.17 2.62
C THR A 34 -9.37 5.74 3.60
N PHE A 35 -9.12 4.43 3.68
CA PHE A 35 -8.06 3.89 4.54
C PHE A 35 -6.67 4.41 4.13
N MET A 36 -6.34 4.34 2.84
CA MET A 36 -5.04 4.78 2.32
C MET A 36 -4.85 6.29 2.43
N ASP A 37 -5.86 7.08 2.12
CA ASP A 37 -5.79 8.55 2.24
C ASP A 37 -5.61 8.97 3.70
N GLN A 38 -6.28 8.29 4.63
CA GLN A 38 -6.06 8.55 6.06
C GLN A 38 -4.66 8.08 6.50
N TRP A 39 -4.15 6.96 6.01
CA TRP A 39 -2.78 6.52 6.32
C TRP A 39 -1.73 7.53 5.85
N HIS A 40 -1.88 8.07 4.63
CA HIS A 40 -1.01 9.15 4.13
C HIS A 40 -1.14 10.44 4.96
N LYS A 41 -2.35 10.77 5.41
CA LYS A 41 -2.60 11.91 6.29
C LYS A 41 -1.94 11.75 7.66
N ASP A 42 -2.01 10.56 8.25
CA ASP A 42 -1.39 10.27 9.57
C ASP A 42 0.13 10.46 9.49
N ALA A 43 0.77 10.01 8.41
CA ALA A 43 2.18 10.30 8.15
C ALA A 43 2.46 11.81 8.06
N ALA A 44 1.68 12.55 7.28
CA ALA A 44 1.86 13.99 7.11
C ALA A 44 1.71 14.77 8.44
N GLN A 45 0.93 14.23 9.38
CA GLN A 45 0.72 14.79 10.72
C GLN A 45 1.71 14.27 11.77
N ALA A 46 2.61 13.36 11.39
CA ALA A 46 3.48 12.61 12.30
C ALA A 46 2.69 11.92 13.44
N ASP A 47 1.50 11.42 13.14
CA ASP A 47 0.66 10.69 14.09
C ASP A 47 1.15 9.24 14.24
N PRO A 48 1.49 8.77 15.46
CA PRO A 48 1.93 7.40 15.69
C PRO A 48 0.94 6.32 15.21
N ILE A 49 -0.36 6.63 15.10
CA ILE A 49 -1.38 5.69 14.58
C ILE A 49 -1.07 5.21 13.15
N TYR A 50 -0.25 5.98 12.43
CA TYR A 50 0.31 5.61 11.14
C TYR A 50 0.91 4.19 11.13
N PHE A 51 1.68 3.85 12.17
CA PHE A 51 2.32 2.53 12.27
C PHE A 51 1.31 1.46 12.67
N ASP A 52 0.32 1.79 13.49
CA ASP A 52 -0.68 0.83 13.97
C ASP A 52 -1.62 0.33 12.86
N LYS A 53 -1.65 1.03 11.72
CA LYS A 53 -2.34 0.60 10.48
C LYS A 53 -1.57 -0.43 9.66
N MET A 54 -0.33 -0.73 10.03
CA MET A 54 0.43 -1.82 9.44
C MET A 54 0.29 -3.07 10.29
N ALA A 55 0.25 -4.23 9.62
CA ALA A 55 0.31 -5.53 10.29
C ALA A 55 1.59 -5.62 11.13
N VAL A 56 1.56 -6.39 12.22
CA VAL A 56 2.75 -6.59 13.09
C VAL A 56 3.95 -7.11 12.31
N LYS A 57 3.69 -7.99 11.32
CA LYS A 57 4.71 -8.52 10.40
C LYS A 57 4.75 -7.79 9.05
N GLY A 58 4.09 -6.64 8.97
CA GLY A 58 4.01 -5.87 7.74
C GLY A 58 5.38 -5.32 7.33
N ILE A 59 5.62 -5.25 6.02
CA ILE A 59 6.87 -4.78 5.45
C ILE A 59 6.68 -3.40 4.80
N TYR A 60 7.61 -2.50 5.08
CA TYR A 60 7.78 -1.23 4.38
C TYR A 60 9.08 -1.25 3.59
N ILE A 61 9.00 -1.01 2.29
CA ILE A 61 10.14 -0.83 1.40
C ILE A 61 10.20 0.64 0.99
N GLY A 62 11.29 1.29 1.37
CA GLY A 62 11.56 2.68 1.05
C GLY A 62 12.15 2.86 -0.36
N THR A 63 12.63 4.08 -0.62
CA THR A 63 13.18 4.45 -1.92
C THR A 63 14.66 4.08 -2.07
N ASP A 64 15.41 3.98 -0.98
CA ASP A 64 16.80 3.53 -1.00
C ASP A 64 16.88 1.98 -0.97
N LYS A 65 17.89 1.42 -1.64
CA LYS A 65 18.04 -0.03 -1.82
C LYS A 65 18.23 -0.82 -0.50
N THR A 66 18.59 -0.14 0.58
CA THR A 66 18.76 -0.74 1.92
C THR A 66 17.51 -0.64 2.79
N GLU A 67 16.48 0.08 2.31
CA GLU A 67 15.26 0.37 3.06
C GLU A 67 14.25 -0.76 2.92
N ILE A 68 14.41 -1.78 3.76
CA ILE A 68 13.43 -2.85 3.94
C ILE A 68 13.28 -3.06 5.45
N TRP A 69 12.09 -2.80 5.96
CA TRP A 69 11.82 -2.88 7.39
C TRP A 69 10.52 -3.62 7.68
N THR A 70 10.50 -4.39 8.75
CA THR A 70 9.26 -4.70 9.45
C THR A 70 8.65 -3.42 10.04
N ARG A 71 7.35 -3.42 10.34
CA ARG A 71 6.66 -2.27 10.96
C ARG A 71 7.43 -1.69 12.15
N ASP A 72 7.90 -2.54 13.06
CA ASP A 72 8.53 -2.08 14.30
C ASP A 72 9.94 -1.52 14.04
N GLU A 73 10.70 -2.11 13.12
CA GLU A 73 11.97 -1.55 12.64
C GLU A 73 11.75 -0.20 11.95
N PHE A 74 10.71 -0.10 11.11
CA PHE A 74 10.36 1.13 10.42
C PHE A 74 9.98 2.23 11.41
N LYS A 75 9.22 1.89 12.45
CA LYS A 75 8.86 2.83 13.53
C LYS A 75 10.10 3.37 14.25
N VAL A 76 11.10 2.52 14.52
CA VAL A 76 12.37 2.94 15.12
C VAL A 76 13.14 3.88 14.17
N TRP A 77 13.27 3.50 12.90
CA TRP A 77 13.94 4.31 11.88
C TRP A 77 13.25 5.67 11.66
N ALA A 78 11.92 5.69 11.67
CA ALA A 78 11.10 6.88 11.42
C ALA A 78 11.04 7.84 12.62
N LYS A 79 11.37 7.37 13.83
CA LYS A 79 11.29 8.13 15.08
C LYS A 79 11.87 9.56 15.00
N PRO A 80 13.12 9.80 14.54
CA PRO A 80 13.67 11.16 14.47
C PRO A 80 12.89 12.09 13.54
N TYR A 81 12.18 11.59 12.54
CA TYR A 81 11.37 12.39 11.63
C TYR A 81 10.02 12.75 12.26
N PHE A 82 9.38 11.77 12.92
CA PHE A 82 8.12 11.95 13.64
C PHE A 82 8.28 12.88 14.85
N ASP A 83 9.34 12.73 15.64
CA ASP A 83 9.64 13.61 16.78
C ASP A 83 9.78 15.09 16.36
N ARG A 84 10.31 15.34 15.16
CA ARG A 84 10.49 16.69 14.59
C ARG A 84 9.26 17.21 13.84
N LYS A 85 8.17 16.44 13.77
CA LYS A 85 6.97 16.72 12.97
C LYS A 85 7.29 17.05 11.50
N LYS A 86 8.34 16.41 10.98
CA LYS A 86 8.82 16.54 9.60
C LYS A 86 8.95 15.16 8.98
N ALA A 87 7.82 14.47 8.90
CA ALA A 87 7.69 13.23 8.16
C ALA A 87 7.41 13.51 6.68
N TRP A 88 6.92 12.52 5.95
CA TRP A 88 6.55 12.64 4.55
C TRP A 88 5.09 13.07 4.39
N ALA A 89 4.81 13.79 3.30
CA ALA A 89 3.46 14.22 2.94
C ALA A 89 3.16 13.69 1.54
N PHE A 90 2.28 12.70 1.47
CA PHE A 90 1.91 12.03 0.23
C PHE A 90 0.44 12.30 -0.08
N THR A 91 0.16 12.68 -1.32
CA THR A 91 -1.22 12.85 -1.81
C THR A 91 -1.38 12.03 -3.07
N ALA A 92 -2.33 11.11 -3.09
CA ALA A 92 -2.61 10.30 -4.27
C ALA A 92 -3.12 11.18 -5.43
N ALA A 93 -2.36 11.17 -6.53
CA ALA A 93 -2.80 11.71 -7.81
C ALA A 93 -3.69 10.70 -8.55
N LYS A 94 -3.36 9.41 -8.42
CA LYS A 94 -4.09 8.29 -8.99
C LYS A 94 -3.90 7.07 -8.12
N ARG A 95 -4.96 6.27 -7.92
CA ARG A 95 -4.89 4.96 -7.27
C ARG A 95 -5.74 3.95 -8.03
N ASN A 96 -5.13 2.84 -8.42
CA ASN A 96 -5.84 1.68 -8.93
C ASN A 96 -5.97 0.66 -7.78
N ILE A 97 -7.13 0.05 -7.65
CA ILE A 97 -7.43 -0.89 -6.57
C ILE A 97 -7.88 -2.22 -7.17
N TYR A 98 -7.47 -3.30 -6.55
CA TYR A 98 -7.81 -4.66 -6.91
C TYR A 98 -8.06 -5.44 -5.62
N PHE A 99 -8.78 -6.55 -5.69
CA PHE A 99 -9.11 -7.33 -4.51
C PHE A 99 -9.48 -8.75 -4.84
N SER A 100 -9.33 -9.63 -3.85
CA SER A 100 -9.73 -11.01 -3.92
C SER A 100 -11.27 -11.13 -4.05
N PRO A 101 -11.80 -12.22 -4.63
CA PRO A 101 -13.25 -12.39 -4.78
C PRO A 101 -14.05 -12.28 -3.48
N ASP A 102 -13.46 -12.75 -2.38
CA ASP A 102 -14.01 -12.71 -1.02
C ASP A 102 -13.71 -11.40 -0.27
N LYS A 103 -12.96 -10.47 -0.89
CA LYS A 103 -12.56 -9.18 -0.32
C LYS A 103 -11.78 -9.29 0.99
N SER A 104 -11.11 -10.42 1.23
CA SER A 104 -10.18 -10.61 2.35
C SER A 104 -8.86 -9.88 2.12
N TYR A 105 -8.44 -9.74 0.86
CA TYR A 105 -7.26 -8.98 0.46
C TYR A 105 -7.60 -7.92 -0.58
N ALA A 106 -6.90 -6.80 -0.50
CA ALA A 106 -6.83 -5.79 -1.55
C ALA A 106 -5.39 -5.50 -1.89
N TRP A 107 -5.11 -5.17 -3.14
CA TRP A 107 -3.81 -4.63 -3.55
C TRP A 107 -4.03 -3.41 -4.43
N PHE A 108 -3.06 -2.51 -4.42
CA PHE A 108 -3.17 -1.25 -5.13
C PHE A 108 -1.82 -0.85 -5.71
N ASP A 109 -1.90 -0.01 -6.73
CA ASP A 109 -0.82 0.84 -7.17
C ASP A 109 -1.30 2.29 -7.19
N GLU A 110 -0.42 3.21 -6.80
CA GLU A 110 -0.74 4.63 -6.75
C GLU A 110 0.44 5.49 -7.21
N GLN A 111 0.09 6.63 -7.79
CA GLN A 111 1.01 7.74 -8.02
C GLN A 111 0.77 8.79 -6.96
N LEU A 112 1.85 9.20 -6.29
CA LEU A 112 1.82 10.14 -5.18
C LEU A 112 2.52 11.42 -5.58
N ASN A 113 1.86 12.56 -5.32
CA ASN A 113 2.54 13.85 -5.23
C ASN A 113 3.29 13.90 -3.91
N THR A 114 4.61 14.12 -3.98
CA THR A 114 5.51 14.13 -2.82
C THR A 114 6.50 15.30 -2.90
N GLN A 115 7.28 15.52 -1.85
CA GLN A 115 8.39 16.49 -1.87
C GLN A 115 9.54 16.07 -2.81
N MET A 116 9.63 14.80 -3.19
CA MET A 116 10.65 14.25 -4.08
C MET A 116 10.24 14.27 -5.57
N GLY A 117 9.03 14.78 -5.87
CA GLY A 117 8.38 14.62 -7.16
C GLY A 117 7.34 13.50 -7.14
N ILE A 118 7.02 12.94 -8.31
CA ILE A 118 6.09 11.81 -8.41
C ILE A 118 6.77 10.55 -7.90
N CYS A 119 6.15 9.92 -6.90
CA CYS A 119 6.49 8.57 -6.50
C CYS A 119 5.44 7.59 -7.02
N GLN A 120 5.88 6.38 -7.35
CA GLN A 120 5.02 5.23 -7.57
C GLN A 120 5.05 4.39 -6.30
N ALA A 121 3.89 4.03 -5.78
CA ALA A 121 3.77 3.11 -4.67
C ALA A 121 2.85 1.93 -5.03
N SER A 122 3.06 0.82 -4.34
CA SER A 122 2.15 -0.32 -4.37
C SER A 122 2.07 -0.96 -3.00
N GLY A 123 0.94 -1.60 -2.71
CA GLY A 123 0.78 -2.25 -1.43
C GLY A 123 -0.29 -3.34 -1.41
N VAL A 124 -0.25 -4.12 -0.34
CA VAL A 124 -1.18 -5.20 -0.03
C VAL A 124 -1.84 -4.89 1.31
N LEU A 125 -3.17 -4.94 1.30
CA LEU A 125 -4.01 -4.78 2.47
C LEU A 125 -4.68 -6.10 2.80
N HIS A 126 -4.67 -6.46 4.07
CA HIS A 126 -5.46 -7.55 4.62
C HIS A 126 -6.65 -6.97 5.38
N ARG A 127 -7.84 -7.52 5.13
CA ARG A 127 -9.07 -7.13 5.83
C ARG A 127 -9.26 -8.02 7.05
N THR A 128 -9.01 -7.43 8.21
CA THR A 128 -9.23 -8.06 9.52
C THR A 128 -10.65 -7.79 10.03
N ALA A 129 -11.01 -8.40 11.17
CA ALA A 129 -12.24 -8.08 11.89
C ALA A 129 -12.29 -6.61 12.36
N SER A 130 -11.13 -5.98 12.59
CA SER A 130 -11.00 -4.59 13.04
C SER A 130 -10.86 -3.56 11.91
N GLY A 131 -10.85 -3.99 10.65
CA GLY A 131 -10.62 -3.12 9.49
C GLY A 131 -9.42 -3.56 8.67
N PHE A 132 -8.87 -2.65 7.86
CA PHE A 132 -7.69 -2.96 7.05
C PHE A 132 -6.40 -2.81 7.84
N GLU A 133 -5.42 -3.65 7.50
CA GLU A 133 -4.02 -3.48 7.85
C GLU A 133 -3.15 -3.59 6.60
N ILE A 134 -2.04 -2.87 6.57
CA ILE A 134 -1.03 -2.95 5.51
C ILE A 134 -0.08 -4.10 5.81
N GLU A 135 -0.05 -5.11 4.96
CA GLU A 135 0.92 -6.21 5.06
C GLU A 135 2.20 -5.93 4.27
N HIS A 136 2.09 -5.17 3.19
CA HIS A 136 3.23 -4.81 2.37
C HIS A 136 3.02 -3.44 1.74
N TYR A 137 4.05 -2.61 1.76
CA TYR A 137 4.07 -1.33 1.07
C TYR A 137 5.44 -1.08 0.47
N GLN A 138 5.49 -0.65 -0.78
CA GLN A 138 6.72 -0.27 -1.47
C GLN A 138 6.55 1.11 -2.10
N LEU A 139 7.54 1.98 -1.89
CA LEU A 139 7.63 3.31 -2.47
C LEU A 139 8.83 3.39 -3.42
N SER A 140 8.68 4.04 -4.57
CA SER A 140 9.78 4.24 -5.52
C SER A 140 9.64 5.58 -6.23
N LEU A 141 10.76 6.20 -6.59
CA LEU A 141 10.74 7.39 -7.45
C LEU A 141 10.29 7.00 -8.87
N ALA A 142 9.33 7.72 -9.43
CA ALA A 142 8.88 7.50 -10.80
C ALA A 142 9.84 8.18 -11.79
N VAL A 143 11.03 7.59 -12.00
CA VAL A 143 12.06 8.15 -12.87
C VAL A 143 11.59 8.16 -14.32
N PRO A 144 11.54 9.33 -15.00
CA PRO A 144 11.21 9.39 -16.42
C PRO A 144 12.23 8.60 -17.27
N ASN A 145 11.75 7.74 -18.15
CA ASN A 145 12.60 6.92 -19.03
C ASN A 145 13.70 7.72 -19.78
N PRO A 146 13.44 8.94 -20.30
CA PRO A 146 14.50 9.73 -20.95
C PRO A 146 15.68 10.13 -20.03
N LEU A 147 15.53 10.03 -18.71
CA LEU A 147 16.58 10.35 -17.73
C LEU A 147 17.35 9.10 -17.27
N MET A 148 17.01 7.90 -17.74
CA MET A 148 17.53 6.64 -17.21
C MET A 148 19.06 6.53 -17.33
N ASP A 149 19.63 6.89 -18.48
CA ASP A 149 21.09 6.81 -18.69
C ASP A 149 21.86 7.74 -17.75
N GLN A 150 21.36 8.96 -17.54
CA GLN A 150 21.95 9.91 -16.60
C GLN A 150 21.84 9.40 -15.16
N PHE A 151 20.65 8.91 -14.78
CA PHE A 151 20.38 8.47 -13.42
C PHE A 151 21.20 7.23 -13.04
N THR A 152 21.25 6.22 -13.92
CA THR A 152 22.05 5.01 -13.72
C THR A 152 23.55 5.30 -13.65
N LYS A 153 24.04 6.26 -14.45
CA LYS A 153 25.42 6.74 -14.34
C LYS A 153 25.72 7.34 -12.96
N ILE A 154 24.83 8.21 -12.45
CA ILE A 154 25.01 8.84 -11.14
C ILE A 154 25.07 7.78 -10.02
N ILE A 155 24.16 6.80 -10.05
CA ILE A 155 24.15 5.69 -9.08
C ILE A 155 25.47 4.93 -9.13
N LYS A 156 25.90 4.52 -10.34
CA LYS A 156 27.15 3.78 -10.51
C LYS A 156 28.37 4.53 -9.97
N ASP A 157 28.45 5.83 -10.26
CA ASP A 157 29.56 6.67 -9.78
C ASP A 157 29.53 6.85 -8.26
N PHE A 158 28.35 6.90 -7.63
CA PHE A 158 28.20 6.97 -6.17
C PHE A 158 28.64 5.65 -5.51
N GLU A 159 28.19 4.51 -6.03
CA GLU A 159 28.47 3.18 -5.48
C GLU A 159 29.92 2.71 -5.67
N ALA A 160 30.62 3.24 -6.67
CA ALA A 160 32.03 2.94 -6.88
C ALA A 160 32.95 3.59 -5.82
N LYS A 161 32.46 4.53 -5.02
CA LYS A 161 33.25 5.18 -3.95
C LYS A 161 33.36 4.25 -2.73
N PRO A 162 34.55 4.13 -2.12
CA PRO A 162 34.70 3.37 -0.88
C PRO A 162 33.82 3.92 0.25
N ALA A 163 33.22 3.02 1.05
CA ALA A 163 32.25 3.33 2.10
C ALA A 163 32.73 4.30 3.20
N ALA A 164 34.04 4.59 3.28
CA ALA A 164 34.61 5.52 4.26
C ALA A 164 34.54 7.00 3.84
N ALA A 165 33.97 7.31 2.68
CA ALA A 165 33.86 8.68 2.15
C ALA A 165 32.40 9.16 1.94
N GLN A 166 31.42 8.46 2.52
CA GLN A 166 29.98 8.78 2.43
C GLN A 166 29.43 9.16 3.80
#